data_AF-A0A957UJ16-F1
#
_entry.id   AF-A0A957UJ16-F1
#
_cell.length_a   1.000
_cell.length_b   1.000
_cell.length_c   1.000
_cell.angle_alpha   90.00
_cell.angle_beta   90.00
_cell.angle_gamma   90.00
#
_symmetry.space_group_name_H-M   'P 1'
#
loop_
_entity.id
_entity.type
_entity.pdbx_description
1 polymer ?
#
loop_
_entity_poly.entity_id
_entity_poly.type
_entity_poly.pdbx_seq_one_letter_code
_entity_poly.pdbx_strand_id
1 'polypeptide(L)'
;KDSLSNIRKLVEPVFSTSLEKASLIVSRAERERLLDMIMADILGYGPIQPLLERDDITEVMVNGHEQIYVEFDGKLLLSDVKFIDDAQVQQVIERIVTPLGRRIDEASPMVDARLPDGSRVNAVIPPLSLVGPCITIRKFRKDPLKVEDLVGFGSMTSEFAEFVRACVIAKLNIIVSGGTGSGKTTTLNVLSSFIPTDERIVTIEDAAELQLQQPHIVKLEKRPAN
;
A
#
# COMPACT_ATOMS: atom_id res chain seq x y z
N LYS A 1 -10.76 14.01 -10.28
CA LYS A 1 -10.23 13.95 -11.67
C LYS A 1 -10.05 15.36 -12.25
N ASP A 2 -10.99 16.29 -12.06
CA ASP A 2 -10.85 17.67 -12.55
C ASP A 2 -9.68 18.48 -11.96
N SER A 3 -9.34 18.25 -10.68
CA SER A 3 -8.20 18.94 -10.04
C SER A 3 -6.83 18.54 -10.64
N LEU A 4 -6.62 17.25 -10.93
CA LEU A 4 -5.37 16.74 -11.51
C LEU A 4 -5.14 17.28 -12.94
N SER A 5 -6.19 17.29 -13.76
CA SER A 5 -6.11 17.86 -15.11
C SER A 5 -5.87 19.36 -15.10
N ASN A 6 -6.39 20.07 -14.09
CA ASN A 6 -6.18 21.51 -13.95
C ASN A 6 -4.75 21.84 -13.51
N ILE A 7 -4.18 21.06 -12.58
CA ILE A 7 -2.80 21.28 -12.13
C ILE A 7 -1.80 20.93 -13.23
N ARG A 8 -2.00 19.83 -13.98
CA ARG A 8 -1.12 19.50 -15.11
C ARG A 8 -1.09 20.63 -16.14
N LYS A 9 -2.25 21.21 -16.47
CA LYS A 9 -2.36 22.37 -17.38
C LYS A 9 -1.66 23.63 -16.86
N LEU A 10 -1.53 23.79 -15.54
CA LEU A 10 -0.79 24.92 -14.94
C LEU A 10 0.72 24.67 -14.90
N VAL A 11 1.15 23.43 -14.67
CA VAL A 11 2.57 23.07 -14.57
C VAL A 11 3.23 22.97 -15.96
N GLU A 12 2.52 22.46 -16.97
CA GLU A 12 3.09 22.20 -18.29
C GLU A 12 3.70 23.45 -18.98
N PRO A 13 3.07 24.64 -18.96
CA PRO A 13 3.67 25.85 -19.52
C PRO A 13 4.95 26.29 -18.79
N VAL A 14 4.97 26.18 -17.46
CA VAL A 14 6.13 26.51 -16.63
C VAL A 14 7.28 25.55 -16.91
N PHE A 15 6.99 24.24 -16.97
CA PHE A 15 7.95 23.21 -17.32
C PHE A 15 8.57 23.43 -18.71
N SER A 16 7.73 23.75 -19.69
CA SER A 16 8.20 24.03 -21.07
C SER A 16 9.14 25.23 -21.11
N THR A 17 8.78 26.31 -20.43
CA THR A 17 9.60 27.52 -20.33
C THR A 17 10.94 27.22 -19.66
N SER A 18 10.97 26.35 -18.63
CA SER A 18 12.20 25.95 -17.95
C SER A 18 13.12 25.11 -18.84
N LEU A 19 12.58 24.19 -19.66
CA LEU A 19 13.36 23.42 -20.62
C LEU A 19 14.01 24.31 -21.70
N GLU A 20 13.25 25.28 -22.22
CA GLU A 20 13.74 26.26 -23.19
C GLU A 20 14.88 27.11 -22.60
N LYS A 21 14.69 27.64 -21.37
CA LYS A 21 15.73 28.41 -20.67
C LYS A 21 16.99 27.60 -20.41
N ALA A 22 16.85 26.31 -20.11
CA ALA A 22 17.97 25.41 -19.90
C ALA A 22 18.63 24.93 -21.22
N SER A 23 18.07 25.29 -22.39
CA SER A 23 18.52 24.82 -23.71
C SER A 23 18.59 23.29 -23.82
N LEU A 24 17.68 22.59 -23.12
CA LEU A 24 17.62 21.13 -23.12
C LEU A 24 16.75 20.62 -24.26
N ILE A 25 17.34 19.81 -25.15
CA ILE A 25 16.61 19.11 -26.21
C ILE A 25 16.20 17.75 -25.67
N VAL A 26 14.92 17.61 -25.33
CA VAL A 26 14.34 16.35 -24.84
C VAL A 26 13.35 15.79 -25.85
N SER A 27 13.30 14.46 -25.96
CA SER A 27 12.29 13.82 -26.79
C SER A 27 10.89 14.03 -26.21
N ARG A 28 9.83 13.90 -27.03
CA ARG A 28 8.45 13.99 -26.55
C ARG A 28 8.16 12.98 -25.41
N ALA A 29 8.69 11.76 -25.53
CA ALA A 29 8.51 10.72 -24.52
C ALA A 29 9.19 11.09 -23.19
N GLU A 30 10.36 11.72 -23.26
CA GLU A 30 11.12 12.16 -22.08
C GLU A 30 10.50 13.38 -21.42
N ARG A 31 9.96 14.30 -22.21
CA ARG A 31 9.15 15.42 -21.72
C ARG A 31 7.94 14.93 -20.91
N GLU A 32 7.20 13.94 -21.42
CA GLU A 32 6.06 13.36 -20.69
C GLU A 32 6.51 12.68 -19.40
N ARG A 33 7.58 11.88 -19.43
CA ARG A 33 8.13 11.24 -18.21
C ARG A 33 8.52 12.25 -17.15
N LEU A 34 9.23 13.31 -17.51
CA LEU A 34 9.63 14.36 -16.58
C LEU A 34 8.41 15.11 -16.01
N LEU A 35 7.41 15.37 -16.84
CA LEU A 35 6.16 15.98 -16.39
C LEU A 35 5.43 15.06 -15.39
N ASP A 36 5.37 13.75 -15.67
CA ASP A 36 4.77 12.78 -14.74
C ASP A 36 5.54 12.71 -13.42
N MET A 37 6.88 12.76 -13.44
CA MET A 37 7.70 12.83 -12.23
C MET A 37 7.40 14.08 -11.40
N ILE A 38 7.28 15.26 -12.04
CA ILE A 38 6.91 16.51 -11.36
C ILE A 38 5.50 16.41 -10.77
N MET A 39 4.56 15.83 -11.52
CA MET A 39 3.20 15.64 -11.03
C MET A 39 3.15 14.68 -9.83
N ALA A 40 3.94 13.60 -9.86
CA ALA A 40 4.09 12.69 -8.72
C ALA A 40 4.72 13.39 -7.51
N ASP A 41 5.66 14.31 -7.74
CA ASP A 41 6.29 15.07 -6.66
C ASP A 41 5.34 16.09 -6.02
N ILE A 42 4.49 16.75 -6.82
CA ILE A 42 3.54 17.75 -6.31
C ILE A 42 2.31 17.09 -5.67
N LEU A 43 1.78 16.03 -6.28
CA LEU A 43 0.45 15.49 -5.94
C LEU A 43 0.43 14.01 -5.56
N GLY A 44 1.47 13.26 -5.91
CA GLY A 44 1.59 11.84 -5.64
C GLY A 44 2.48 11.55 -4.44
N TYR A 45 3.18 10.42 -4.52
CA TYR A 45 4.14 9.96 -3.51
C TYR A 45 5.59 10.19 -3.94
N GLY A 46 5.84 11.17 -4.80
CA GLY A 46 7.20 11.49 -5.27
C GLY A 46 7.85 10.35 -6.05
N PRO A 47 9.17 10.15 -5.91
CA PRO A 47 9.93 9.14 -6.65
C PRO A 47 9.42 7.69 -6.49
N ILE A 48 8.75 7.36 -5.39
CA ILE A 48 8.23 6.00 -5.15
C ILE A 48 6.88 5.73 -5.83
N GLN A 49 6.22 6.76 -6.41
CA GLN A 49 4.93 6.60 -7.09
C GLN A 49 4.93 5.47 -8.13
N PRO A 50 5.91 5.32 -9.04
CA PRO A 50 5.91 4.25 -10.03
C PRO A 50 6.10 2.86 -9.41
N LEU A 51 6.77 2.76 -8.26
CA LEU A 51 6.92 1.49 -7.52
C LEU A 51 5.59 1.08 -6.88
N LEU A 52 4.83 2.06 -6.38
CA LEU A 52 3.50 1.82 -5.80
C LEU A 52 2.46 1.41 -6.85
N GLU A 53 2.60 1.85 -8.09
CA GLU A 53 1.68 1.50 -9.18
C GLU A 53 1.88 0.08 -9.73
N ARG A 54 3.04 -0.54 -9.44
CA ARG A 54 3.43 -1.87 -9.91
C ARG A 54 2.80 -3.01 -9.12
N ASP A 55 1.87 -3.74 -9.70
CA ASP A 55 1.12 -4.83 -9.02
C ASP A 55 1.98 -6.04 -8.64
N ASP A 56 3.17 -6.17 -9.23
CA ASP A 56 4.16 -7.20 -8.93
C ASP A 56 5.04 -6.89 -7.70
N ILE A 57 4.97 -5.67 -7.18
CA ILE A 57 5.62 -5.24 -5.93
C ILE A 57 4.61 -5.35 -4.78
N THR A 58 5.00 -6.03 -3.70
CA THR A 58 4.17 -6.26 -2.51
C THR A 58 4.47 -5.29 -1.37
N GLU A 59 5.70 -4.78 -1.31
CA GLU A 59 6.14 -3.85 -0.26
C GLU A 59 7.15 -2.83 -0.81
N VAL A 60 7.06 -1.59 -0.35
CA VAL A 60 8.03 -0.51 -0.64
C VAL A 60 8.53 0.05 0.68
N MET A 61 9.85 0.08 0.87
CA MET A 61 10.52 0.50 2.10
C MET A 61 11.52 1.61 1.79
N VAL A 62 11.34 2.77 2.42
CA VAL A 62 12.24 3.93 2.35
C VAL A 62 12.99 3.98 3.67
N ASN A 63 14.30 3.81 3.63
CA ASN A 63 15.20 3.86 4.80
C ASN A 63 16.10 5.09 4.68
N GLY A 64 15.51 6.28 4.85
CA GLY A 64 16.14 7.54 4.47
C GLY A 64 16.09 7.79 2.96
N HIS A 65 16.55 8.97 2.54
CA HIS A 65 16.37 9.43 1.15
C HIS A 65 17.14 8.61 0.09
N GLU A 66 18.24 7.93 0.47
CA GLU A 66 19.11 7.23 -0.49
C GLU A 66 18.79 5.74 -0.69
N GLN A 67 18.08 5.10 0.25
CA GLN A 67 17.91 3.65 0.27
C GLN A 67 16.44 3.28 0.19
N ILE A 68 16.00 2.85 -0.99
CA ILE A 68 14.62 2.41 -1.22
C ILE A 68 14.64 0.94 -1.63
N TYR A 69 14.07 0.09 -0.78
CA TYR A 69 13.91 -1.33 -1.02
C TYR A 69 12.49 -1.64 -1.51
N VAL A 70 12.36 -2.70 -2.29
CA VAL A 70 11.09 -3.26 -2.71
C VAL A 70 11.06 -4.75 -2.46
N GLU A 71 9.90 -5.28 -2.12
CA GLU A 71 9.66 -6.72 -2.15
C GLU A 71 9.03 -7.09 -3.51
N PHE A 72 9.73 -7.96 -4.25
CA PHE A 72 9.28 -8.51 -5.52
C PHE A 72 9.42 -10.04 -5.45
N ASP A 73 8.33 -10.76 -5.69
CA ASP A 73 8.28 -12.23 -5.65
C ASP A 73 8.88 -12.81 -4.35
N GLY A 74 8.52 -12.23 -3.20
CA GLY A 74 8.99 -12.65 -1.88
C GLY A 74 10.45 -12.32 -1.57
N LYS A 75 11.14 -11.55 -2.43
CA LYS A 75 12.54 -11.17 -2.26
C LYS A 75 12.69 -9.67 -2.09
N LEU A 76 13.49 -9.29 -1.10
CA LEU A 76 13.90 -7.90 -0.87
C LEU A 76 15.01 -7.50 -1.84
N LEU A 77 14.78 -6.41 -2.59
CA LEU A 77 15.71 -5.87 -3.57
C LEU A 77 15.91 -4.36 -3.32
N LEU A 78 17.15 -3.89 -3.39
CA LEU A 78 17.44 -2.45 -3.42
C LEU A 78 17.07 -1.92 -4.82
N SER A 79 16.28 -0.85 -4.86
CA SER A 79 15.91 -0.17 -6.09
C SER A 79 16.87 0.97 -6.44
N ASP A 80 16.87 1.39 -7.71
CA ASP A 80 17.62 2.56 -8.17
C ASP A 80 16.91 3.89 -7.87
N VAL A 81 15.69 3.84 -7.31
CA VAL A 81 14.91 5.02 -6.97
C VAL A 81 15.49 5.65 -5.71
N LYS A 82 15.60 6.98 -5.73
CA LYS A 82 16.04 7.79 -4.59
C LYS A 82 15.20 9.05 -4.45
N PHE A 83 15.10 9.54 -3.22
CA PHE A 83 14.67 10.89 -2.95
C PHE A 83 15.84 11.86 -3.05
N ILE A 84 15.55 13.12 -3.33
CA ILE A 84 16.53 14.20 -3.42
C ILE A 84 17.21 14.39 -2.06
N ASP A 85 16.40 14.45 -1.00
CA ASP A 85 16.81 14.65 0.37
C ASP A 85 15.74 14.13 1.35
N ASP A 86 16.05 14.20 2.64
CA ASP A 86 15.12 13.82 3.72
C ASP A 86 13.87 14.71 3.76
N ALA A 87 13.98 15.97 3.33
CA ALA A 87 12.84 16.88 3.30
C ALA A 87 11.77 16.41 2.31
N GLN A 88 12.18 15.87 1.15
CA GLN A 88 11.25 15.29 0.19
C GLN A 88 10.52 14.07 0.75
N VAL A 89 11.22 13.20 1.49
CA VAL A 89 10.59 12.05 2.17
C VAL A 89 9.58 12.53 3.20
N GLN A 90 9.93 13.55 4.00
CA GLN A 90 9.04 14.13 5.01
C GLN A 90 7.78 14.74 4.38
N GLN A 91 7.90 15.43 3.24
CA GLN A 91 6.75 15.94 2.49
C GLN A 91 5.82 14.82 2.00
N VAL A 92 6.36 13.65 1.61
CA VAL A 92 5.55 12.48 1.25
C VAL A 92 4.83 11.92 2.48
N ILE A 93 5.51 11.82 3.63
CA ILE A 93 4.89 11.41 4.89
C ILE A 93 3.72 12.34 5.24
N GLU A 94 3.93 13.66 5.21
CA GLU A 94 2.90 14.66 5.52
C GLU A 94 1.68 14.54 4.60
N ARG A 95 1.91 14.32 3.29
CA ARG A 95 0.86 14.08 2.29
C ARG A 95 0.03 12.84 2.60
N ILE A 96 0.64 11.79 3.13
CA ILE A 96 -0.06 10.55 3.50
C ILE A 96 -0.92 10.77 4.76
N VAL A 97 -0.38 11.43 5.78
CA VAL A 97 -1.02 11.46 7.12
C VAL A 97 -2.03 12.59 7.30
N THR A 98 -1.84 13.72 6.61
CA THR A 98 -2.66 14.92 6.77
C THR A 98 -4.13 14.70 6.40
N PRO A 99 -4.47 14.05 5.27
CA PRO A 99 -5.87 13.76 4.93
C PRO A 99 -6.58 12.84 5.93
N LEU A 100 -5.81 12.04 6.69
CA LEU A 100 -6.31 11.12 7.71
C LEU A 100 -6.50 11.79 9.08
N GLY A 101 -6.17 13.09 9.21
CA GLY A 101 -6.18 13.81 10.48
C GLY A 101 -5.12 13.29 11.46
N ARG A 102 -4.11 12.59 10.98
CA ARG A 102 -3.00 12.07 11.80
C ARG A 102 -1.86 13.08 11.80
N ARG A 103 -0.99 13.00 12.82
CA ARG A 103 0.18 13.87 12.99
C ARG A 103 1.43 13.04 13.21
N ILE A 104 2.55 13.58 12.77
CA ILE A 104 3.90 13.05 12.99
C ILE A 104 4.84 14.24 13.15
N ASP A 105 5.53 14.29 14.28
CA ASP A 105 6.43 15.36 14.68
C ASP A 105 7.45 14.80 15.70
N GLU A 106 8.37 15.64 16.18
CA GLU A 106 9.41 15.19 17.11
C GLU A 106 8.86 14.65 18.44
N ALA A 107 7.65 15.05 18.86
CA ALA A 107 7.00 14.56 20.07
C ALA A 107 6.28 13.22 19.83
N SER A 108 5.82 12.97 18.61
CA SER A 108 5.23 11.70 18.15
C SER A 108 5.89 11.27 16.84
N PRO A 109 7.14 10.74 16.88
CA PRO A 109 7.98 10.56 15.69
C PRO A 109 7.65 9.30 14.88
N MET A 110 6.48 8.68 15.12
CA MET A 110 6.01 7.52 14.38
C MET A 110 4.51 7.55 14.21
N VAL A 111 4.03 7.01 13.09
CA VAL A 111 2.60 6.99 12.76
C VAL A 111 2.27 5.81 11.85
N ASP A 112 1.16 5.14 12.15
CA ASP A 112 0.52 4.22 11.21
C ASP A 112 -0.55 4.98 10.40
N ALA A 113 -0.67 4.67 9.12
CA ALA A 113 -1.55 5.32 8.18
C ALA A 113 -2.00 4.36 7.06
N ARG A 114 -2.79 4.88 6.13
CA ARG A 114 -3.29 4.14 4.95
C ARG A 114 -3.24 5.01 3.72
N LEU A 115 -2.89 4.40 2.59
CA LEU A 115 -3.09 5.01 1.29
C LEU A 115 -4.57 4.85 0.84
N PRO A 116 -5.04 5.65 -0.13
CA PRO A 116 -6.41 5.56 -0.65
C PRO A 116 -6.79 4.20 -1.25
N ASP A 117 -5.81 3.42 -1.71
CA ASP A 117 -5.99 2.06 -2.23
C ASP A 117 -6.09 0.99 -1.12
N GLY A 118 -5.97 1.38 0.15
CA GLY A 118 -6.01 0.50 1.31
C GLY A 118 -4.65 -0.02 1.77
N SER A 119 -3.57 0.29 1.03
CA SER A 119 -2.21 -0.08 1.42
C SER A 119 -1.84 0.49 2.79
N ARG A 120 -1.18 -0.32 3.62
CA ARG A 120 -0.79 0.08 4.98
C ARG A 120 0.51 0.83 4.94
N VAL A 121 0.58 1.94 5.66
CA VAL A 121 1.78 2.76 5.78
C VAL A 121 2.21 2.81 7.24
N ASN A 122 3.49 2.58 7.49
CA ASN A 122 4.15 2.99 8.72
C ASN A 122 5.20 4.03 8.37
N ALA A 123 5.24 5.14 9.10
CA ALA A 123 6.27 6.15 8.92
C ALA A 123 6.93 6.49 10.25
N VAL A 124 8.24 6.69 10.22
CA VAL A 124 9.08 7.01 11.38
C VAL A 124 10.03 8.13 11.00
N ILE A 125 10.15 9.17 11.83
CA ILE A 125 11.04 10.31 11.59
C ILE A 125 12.07 10.45 12.71
N PRO A 126 13.11 11.29 12.53
CA PRO A 126 13.96 11.70 13.64
C PRO A 126 13.15 12.32 14.79
N PRO A 127 13.58 12.16 16.06
CA PRO A 127 14.84 11.54 16.49
C PRO A 127 14.80 10.01 16.60
N LEU A 128 13.65 9.36 16.36
CA LEU A 128 13.52 7.91 16.52
C LEU A 128 14.29 7.15 15.43
N SER A 129 14.28 7.66 14.20
CA SER A 129 15.13 7.16 13.13
C SER A 129 16.45 7.92 13.08
N LEU A 130 17.57 7.17 13.09
CA LEU A 130 18.92 7.72 12.99
C LEU A 130 19.42 7.84 11.53
N VAL A 131 18.65 7.31 10.58
CA VAL A 131 19.01 7.29 9.14
C VAL A 131 18.17 8.26 8.32
N GLY A 132 17.46 9.18 8.99
CA GLY A 132 16.48 10.06 8.37
C GLY A 132 15.06 9.46 8.38
N PRO A 133 14.07 10.14 7.79
CA PRO A 133 12.68 9.67 7.72
C PRO A 133 12.58 8.34 6.97
N CYS A 134 11.78 7.44 7.52
CA CYS A 134 11.54 6.10 7.00
C CYS A 134 10.06 5.89 6.71
N ILE A 135 9.76 5.10 5.68
CA ILE A 135 8.40 4.74 5.27
C ILE A 135 8.37 3.26 4.90
N THR A 136 7.45 2.50 5.47
CA THR A 136 7.15 1.14 5.02
C THR A 136 5.71 1.11 4.51
N ILE A 137 5.55 0.78 3.23
CA ILE A 137 4.25 0.66 2.56
C ILE A 137 4.04 -0.80 2.16
N ARG A 138 3.17 -1.49 2.89
CA ARG A 138 2.74 -2.84 2.54
C ARG A 138 1.47 -2.74 1.70
N LYS A 139 1.58 -3.17 0.45
CA LYS A 139 0.52 -3.00 -0.53
C LYS A 139 -0.64 -3.92 -0.28
N PHE A 140 -1.84 -3.41 -0.52
CA PHE A 140 -3.04 -4.23 -0.51
C PHE A 140 -3.17 -4.97 -1.84
N ARG A 141 -3.35 -6.29 -1.81
CA ARG A 141 -3.54 -7.06 -3.05
C ARG A 141 -4.89 -6.68 -3.65
N LYS A 142 -4.90 -6.19 -4.89
CA LYS A 142 -6.15 -5.77 -5.57
C LYS A 142 -7.11 -6.93 -5.79
N ASP A 143 -6.58 -8.08 -6.21
CA ASP A 143 -7.36 -9.29 -6.42
C ASP A 143 -7.18 -10.25 -5.24
N PRO A 144 -8.27 -10.54 -4.49
CA PRO A 144 -8.22 -11.55 -3.46
C PRO A 144 -8.09 -12.92 -4.11
N LEU A 145 -7.20 -13.76 -3.55
CA LEU A 145 -7.10 -15.15 -3.97
C LEU A 145 -8.44 -15.88 -3.74
N LYS A 146 -8.69 -16.86 -4.59
CA LYS A 146 -9.80 -17.79 -4.49
C LYS A 146 -9.35 -19.15 -3.97
N VAL A 147 -10.30 -20.01 -3.66
CA VAL A 147 -10.01 -21.37 -3.19
C VAL A 147 -9.27 -22.18 -4.26
N GLU A 148 -9.62 -22.00 -5.53
CA GLU A 148 -8.99 -22.69 -6.66
C GLU A 148 -7.51 -22.32 -6.77
N ASP A 149 -7.14 -21.07 -6.44
CA ASP A 149 -5.75 -20.64 -6.45
C ASP A 149 -4.94 -21.35 -5.36
N LEU A 150 -5.47 -21.46 -4.13
CA LEU A 150 -4.78 -22.17 -3.04
C LEU A 150 -4.63 -23.67 -3.33
N VAL A 151 -5.60 -24.28 -4.00
CA VAL A 151 -5.49 -25.66 -4.50
C VAL A 151 -4.44 -25.75 -5.61
N GLY A 152 -4.45 -24.82 -6.57
CA GLY A 152 -3.47 -24.76 -7.66
C GLY A 152 -2.03 -24.57 -7.17
N PHE A 153 -1.83 -23.81 -6.10
CA PHE A 153 -0.53 -23.65 -5.44
C PHE A 153 -0.11 -24.86 -4.58
N GLY A 154 -0.99 -25.85 -4.40
CA GLY A 154 -0.75 -26.97 -3.49
C GLY A 154 -0.76 -26.60 -2.01
N SER A 155 -1.31 -25.44 -1.65
CA SER A 155 -1.45 -25.00 -0.25
C SER A 155 -2.52 -25.77 0.51
N MET A 156 -3.50 -26.33 -0.21
CA MET A 156 -4.51 -27.27 0.32
C MET A 156 -5.01 -28.20 -0.79
N THR A 157 -5.65 -29.31 -0.42
CA THR A 157 -6.33 -30.19 -1.39
C THR A 157 -7.78 -29.76 -1.59
N SER A 158 -8.40 -30.20 -2.69
CA SER A 158 -9.81 -29.95 -2.97
C SER A 158 -10.73 -30.56 -1.90
N GLU A 159 -10.40 -31.76 -1.41
CA GLU A 159 -11.17 -32.44 -0.37
C GLU A 159 -11.12 -31.67 0.95
N PHE A 160 -9.95 -31.13 1.30
CA PHE A 160 -9.82 -30.27 2.48
C PHE A 160 -10.62 -28.99 2.34
N ALA A 161 -10.60 -28.35 1.16
CA ALA A 161 -11.39 -27.15 0.89
C ALA A 161 -12.90 -27.42 1.05
N GLU A 162 -13.40 -28.55 0.54
CA GLU A 162 -14.80 -28.95 0.71
C GLU A 162 -15.17 -29.23 2.17
N PHE A 163 -14.28 -29.91 2.90
CA PHE A 163 -14.47 -30.16 4.33
C PHE A 163 -14.57 -28.85 5.12
N VAL A 164 -13.62 -27.93 4.91
CA VAL A 164 -13.63 -26.63 5.60
C VAL A 164 -14.85 -25.79 5.19
N ARG A 165 -15.27 -25.85 3.92
CA ARG A 165 -16.52 -25.21 3.47
C ARG A 165 -17.73 -25.72 4.26
N ALA A 166 -17.84 -27.03 4.47
CA ALA A 166 -18.91 -27.60 5.28
C ALA A 166 -18.83 -27.10 6.74
N CYS A 167 -17.63 -27.01 7.32
CA CYS A 167 -17.42 -26.46 8.66
C CYS A 167 -17.85 -24.99 8.79
N VAL A 168 -17.54 -24.16 7.78
CA VAL A 168 -17.95 -22.73 7.75
C VAL A 168 -19.46 -22.60 7.68
N ILE A 169 -20.11 -23.36 6.78
CA ILE A 169 -21.58 -23.36 6.63
C ILE A 169 -22.25 -23.85 7.92
N ALA A 170 -21.66 -24.83 8.60
CA ALA A 170 -22.12 -25.33 9.89
C ALA A 170 -21.81 -24.40 11.07
N LYS A 171 -21.21 -23.22 10.83
CA LYS A 171 -20.85 -22.20 11.84
C LYS A 171 -19.93 -22.71 12.94
N LEU A 172 -19.02 -23.62 12.60
CA LEU A 172 -18.00 -24.07 13.53
C LEU A 172 -16.95 -22.98 13.76
N ASN A 173 -16.39 -22.95 14.97
CA ASN A 173 -15.27 -22.05 15.28
C ASN A 173 -14.00 -22.57 14.62
N ILE A 174 -13.37 -21.74 13.79
CA ILE A 174 -12.16 -22.09 13.03
C ILE A 174 -11.07 -21.09 13.36
N ILE A 175 -9.86 -21.57 13.62
CA ILE A 175 -8.66 -20.76 13.83
C ILE A 175 -7.65 -21.10 12.75
N VAL A 176 -7.18 -20.09 12.02
CA VAL A 176 -6.07 -20.22 11.06
C VAL A 176 -4.78 -19.79 11.76
N SER A 177 -3.84 -20.71 11.91
CA SER A 177 -2.58 -20.50 12.64
C SER A 177 -1.35 -20.76 11.77
N GLY A 178 -0.18 -20.23 12.18
CA GLY A 178 1.07 -20.30 11.41
C GLY A 178 2.03 -19.14 11.70
N GLY A 179 3.29 -19.24 11.26
CA GLY A 179 4.31 -18.19 11.43
C GLY A 179 4.00 -16.88 10.71
N THR A 180 4.74 -15.82 10.99
CA THR A 180 4.66 -14.56 10.22
C THR A 180 4.95 -14.82 8.74
N GLY A 181 4.19 -14.21 7.83
CA GLY A 181 4.36 -14.42 6.38
C GLY A 181 3.82 -15.74 5.81
N SER A 182 3.34 -16.68 6.64
CA SER A 182 2.85 -18.00 6.18
C SER A 182 1.50 -18.00 5.44
N GLY A 183 0.92 -16.84 5.15
CA GLY A 183 -0.36 -16.75 4.42
C GLY A 183 -1.63 -16.92 5.26
N LYS A 184 -1.57 -16.78 6.60
CA LYS A 184 -2.76 -16.90 7.48
C LYS A 184 -3.94 -16.04 7.05
N THR A 185 -3.70 -14.73 6.91
CA THR A 185 -4.75 -13.77 6.51
C THR A 185 -5.29 -14.09 5.12
N THR A 186 -4.42 -14.54 4.22
CA THR A 186 -4.78 -15.00 2.87
C THR A 186 -5.73 -16.19 2.92
N THR A 187 -5.39 -17.24 3.68
CA THR A 187 -6.23 -18.41 3.87
C THR A 187 -7.56 -18.02 4.52
N LEU A 188 -7.54 -17.21 5.59
CA LEU A 188 -8.75 -16.73 6.24
C LEU A 188 -9.66 -15.96 5.27
N ASN A 189 -9.09 -15.12 4.42
CA ASN A 189 -9.84 -14.36 3.42
C ASN A 189 -10.51 -15.29 2.40
N VAL A 190 -9.82 -16.32 1.92
CA VAL A 190 -10.39 -17.34 1.03
C VAL A 190 -11.53 -18.08 1.73
N LEU A 191 -11.31 -18.57 2.96
CA LEU A 191 -12.34 -19.30 3.71
C LEU A 191 -13.56 -18.43 4.03
N SER A 192 -13.36 -17.13 4.19
CA SER A 192 -14.47 -16.19 4.40
C SER A 192 -15.45 -16.15 3.22
N SER A 193 -15.03 -16.52 2.01
CA SER A 193 -15.92 -16.64 0.85
C SER A 193 -16.95 -17.76 0.96
N PHE A 194 -16.74 -18.72 1.87
CA PHE A 194 -17.70 -19.80 2.15
C PHE A 194 -18.84 -19.38 3.08
N ILE A 195 -18.75 -18.21 3.73
CA ILE A 195 -19.81 -17.70 4.59
C ILE A 195 -21.04 -17.36 3.71
N PRO A 196 -22.24 -17.89 4.03
CA PRO A 196 -23.46 -17.58 3.29
C PRO A 196 -23.76 -16.07 3.22
N THR A 197 -24.36 -15.62 2.12
CA THR A 197 -24.59 -14.19 1.84
C THR A 197 -25.66 -13.54 2.72
N ASP A 198 -26.49 -14.34 3.38
CA ASP A 198 -27.55 -13.94 4.31
C ASP A 198 -27.08 -13.77 5.77
N GLU A 199 -25.80 -14.02 6.04
CA GLU A 199 -25.20 -13.84 7.36
C GLU A 199 -24.72 -12.40 7.59
N ARG A 200 -24.81 -11.96 8.84
CA ARG A 200 -24.19 -10.71 9.31
C ARG A 200 -22.78 -10.98 9.79
N ILE A 201 -21.81 -10.26 9.23
CA ILE A 201 -20.39 -10.40 9.58
C ILE A 201 -19.88 -9.14 10.27
N VAL A 202 -19.07 -9.31 11.31
CA VAL A 202 -18.33 -8.23 11.96
C VAL A 202 -16.85 -8.60 11.93
N THR A 203 -16.00 -7.77 11.29
CA THR A 203 -14.54 -7.92 11.37
C THR A 203 -13.97 -6.94 12.37
N ILE A 204 -12.97 -7.38 13.12
CA ILE A 204 -12.20 -6.55 14.04
C ILE A 204 -10.73 -6.84 13.75
N GLU A 205 -10.03 -5.84 13.22
CA GLU A 205 -8.65 -5.99 12.76
C GLU A 205 -7.79 -4.86 13.32
N ASP A 206 -6.51 -5.12 13.62
CA ASP A 206 -5.58 -4.03 13.95
C ASP A 206 -5.43 -3.07 12.77
N ALA A 207 -5.38 -3.65 11.57
CA ALA A 207 -5.56 -2.97 10.31
C ALA A 207 -6.42 -3.88 9.42
N ALA A 208 -7.55 -3.37 8.94
CA ALA A 208 -8.40 -4.03 7.94
C ALA A 208 -7.57 -4.54 6.75
N GLU A 209 -7.44 -5.87 6.67
CA GLU A 209 -6.85 -6.62 5.57
C GLU A 209 -7.88 -7.54 4.88
N LEU A 210 -9.02 -7.85 5.53
CA LEU A 210 -10.02 -8.76 4.99
C LEU A 210 -10.91 -8.14 3.89
N GLN A 211 -11.06 -8.88 2.79
CA GLN A 211 -11.87 -8.57 1.61
C GLN A 211 -13.03 -9.55 1.47
N LEU A 212 -13.98 -9.47 2.40
CA LEU A 212 -15.21 -10.25 2.33
C LEU A 212 -16.14 -9.73 1.23
N GLN A 213 -16.82 -10.66 0.55
CA GLN A 213 -17.70 -10.41 -0.60
C GLN A 213 -19.18 -10.29 -0.21
N GLN A 214 -19.53 -10.63 1.03
CA GLN A 214 -20.91 -10.64 1.52
C GLN A 214 -21.47 -9.21 1.65
N PRO A 215 -22.78 -8.99 1.45
CA PRO A 215 -23.36 -7.66 1.51
C PRO A 215 -23.45 -7.09 2.93
N HIS A 216 -23.66 -7.93 3.95
CA HIS A 216 -23.96 -7.49 5.32
C HIS A 216 -22.72 -7.54 6.24
N ILE A 217 -21.74 -6.67 5.98
CA ILE A 217 -20.47 -6.62 6.74
C ILE A 217 -20.35 -5.31 7.53
N VAL A 218 -19.93 -5.41 8.78
CA VAL A 218 -19.42 -4.30 9.59
C VAL A 218 -17.91 -4.47 9.75
N LYS A 219 -17.12 -3.56 9.19
CA LYS A 219 -15.65 -3.57 9.33
C LYS A 219 -15.22 -2.63 10.45
N LEU A 220 -14.51 -3.15 11.44
CA LEU A 220 -13.99 -2.39 12.58
C LEU A 220 -12.47 -2.49 12.62
N GLU A 221 -11.82 -1.37 12.89
CA GLU A 221 -10.39 -1.32 13.17
C GLU A 221 -10.15 -1.01 14.65
N LYS A 222 -9.04 -1.52 15.19
CA LYS A 222 -8.57 -1.11 16.50
C LYS A 222 -8.23 0.38 16.51
N ARG A 223 -8.66 1.07 17.56
CA ARG A 223 -8.18 2.42 17.89
C ARG A 223 -7.01 2.31 18.89
N PRO A 224 -5.87 2.99 18.66
CA PRO A 224 -4.81 3.10 19.67
C PRO A 224 -5.35 3.70 20.97
N ALA A 225 -4.75 3.33 22.11
CA ALA A 225 -5.09 3.94 23.38
C ALA A 225 -4.77 5.45 23.35
N ASN A 226 -5.68 6.26 23.89
CA ASN A 226 -5.49 7.72 24.00
C ASN A 226 -4.43 8.06 25.04
#